data_AF-A0A0N1C384-F1
#
_entry.id   AF-A0A0N1C384-F1
#
_cell.length_a   1.000
_cell.length_b   1.000
_cell.length_c   1.000
_cell.angle_alpha   90.00
_cell.angle_beta   90.00
_cell.angle_gamma   90.00
#
_symmetry.space_group_name_H-M   'P 1'
#
loop_
_entity.id
_entity.type
_entity.pdbx_description
1 polymer ?
#
loop_
_entity_poly.entity_id
_entity_poly.type
_entity_poly.pdbx_seq_one_letter_code
_entity_poly.pdbx_strand_id
1 'polypeptide(L)'
;MKFRITAALALTLAACSKSPAPPIREGAPENAVRMAMPEGEALPGIQDNASTPDWAASADGQSARFGHPGETPLVSVACRTGVLVVTRHAFAPIGAQALFALVGSDGILRLPVDATAIPGQRGYLWQGSLAADDARADVLGGAYTGTLPGAGMIKVSAGSAARDVVARCRSAAPTFAAEPVNPAQTAD
;
A
#
# COMPACT_ATOMS: atom_id res chain seq x y z
N MET A 1 -73.16 -37.07 -11.66
CA MET A 1 -72.60 -38.01 -10.67
C MET A 1 -71.13 -37.70 -10.50
N LYS A 2 -70.64 -37.76 -9.25
CA LYS A 2 -69.30 -37.35 -8.76
C LYS A 2 -68.19 -38.26 -9.33
N PHE A 3 -66.96 -37.76 -9.48
CA PHE A 3 -65.78 -38.25 -8.72
C PHE A 3 -64.59 -37.29 -8.85
N ARG A 4 -64.02 -36.95 -7.68
CA ARG A 4 -62.72 -36.31 -7.47
C ARG A 4 -61.63 -37.40 -7.46
N ILE A 5 -60.37 -37.04 -7.75
CA ILE A 5 -59.20 -37.14 -6.83
C ILE A 5 -57.88 -36.92 -7.60
N THR A 6 -57.22 -35.84 -7.18
CA THR A 6 -55.79 -35.56 -6.96
C THR A 6 -54.71 -36.57 -7.34
N ALA A 7 -53.65 -36.09 -8.01
CA ALA A 7 -52.26 -36.48 -7.74
C ALA A 7 -51.30 -35.32 -8.09
N ALA A 8 -50.71 -34.72 -7.05
CA ALA A 8 -49.52 -33.89 -7.15
C ALA A 8 -48.29 -34.81 -7.16
N LEU A 9 -47.30 -34.55 -8.02
CA LEU A 9 -45.93 -35.02 -7.77
C LEU A 9 -44.87 -34.16 -8.49
N ALA A 10 -44.19 -33.36 -7.67
CA ALA A 10 -42.80 -32.91 -7.72
C ALA A 10 -42.12 -32.67 -9.09
N LEU A 11 -41.87 -31.39 -9.40
CA LEU A 11 -40.74 -30.98 -10.22
C LEU A 11 -39.42 -31.35 -9.49
N THR A 12 -38.70 -32.34 -10.00
CA THR A 12 -37.32 -32.61 -9.59
C THR A 12 -36.36 -31.71 -10.37
N LEU A 13 -36.03 -30.54 -9.81
CA LEU A 13 -34.85 -29.76 -10.23
C LEU A 13 -33.57 -30.45 -9.71
N ALA A 14 -33.11 -31.50 -10.39
CA ALA A 14 -31.82 -32.12 -10.12
C ALA A 14 -31.04 -32.35 -11.42
N ALA A 15 -30.58 -31.27 -12.06
CA ALA A 15 -29.57 -31.34 -13.13
C ALA A 15 -28.82 -30.01 -13.36
N CYS A 16 -28.37 -29.36 -12.29
CA CYS A 16 -27.19 -28.48 -12.31
C CYS A 16 -26.23 -29.07 -11.27
N SER A 17 -24.97 -29.40 -11.51
CA SER A 17 -24.07 -29.17 -12.63
C SER A 17 -22.90 -30.15 -12.43
N LYS A 18 -22.63 -31.02 -13.41
CA LYS A 18 -21.35 -31.73 -13.47
C LYS A 18 -20.82 -31.60 -14.88
N SER A 19 -20.26 -30.43 -15.17
CA SER A 19 -19.51 -30.23 -16.41
C SER A 19 -18.34 -31.21 -16.40
N PRO A 20 -18.16 -32.04 -17.45
CA PRO A 20 -16.98 -32.87 -17.58
C PRO A 20 -15.73 -31.99 -17.61
N ALA A 21 -14.66 -32.43 -16.96
CA ALA A 21 -13.40 -31.70 -16.96
C ALA A 21 -12.89 -31.54 -18.41
N PRO A 22 -12.29 -30.38 -18.76
CA PRO A 22 -11.73 -30.18 -20.09
C PRO A 22 -10.59 -31.18 -20.37
N PRO A 23 -10.38 -31.56 -21.65
CA PRO A 23 -9.32 -32.47 -22.06
C PRO A 23 -7.94 -31.90 -21.70
N ILE A 24 -6.93 -32.78 -21.59
CA ILE A 24 -5.54 -32.36 -21.37
C ILE A 24 -5.13 -31.44 -22.52
N ARG A 25 -4.59 -30.26 -22.16
CA ARG A 25 -4.15 -29.25 -23.11
C ARG A 25 -2.97 -29.79 -23.92
N GLU A 26 -3.03 -29.58 -25.24
CA GLU A 26 -1.93 -29.89 -26.15
C GLU A 26 -0.66 -29.15 -25.71
N GLY A 27 0.44 -29.89 -25.47
CA GLY A 27 1.70 -29.39 -24.91
C GLY A 27 1.95 -29.71 -23.43
N ALA A 28 1.07 -30.44 -22.75
CA ALA A 28 1.37 -30.96 -21.42
C ALA A 28 2.46 -32.07 -21.48
N PRO A 29 3.40 -32.11 -20.53
CA PRO A 29 4.42 -33.15 -20.48
C PRO A 29 3.79 -34.53 -20.29
N GLU A 30 4.35 -35.56 -20.93
CA GLU A 30 3.77 -36.92 -21.02
C GLU A 30 3.58 -37.60 -19.65
N ASN A 31 4.26 -37.11 -18.61
CA ASN A 31 4.17 -37.59 -17.24
C ASN A 31 3.25 -36.74 -16.33
N ALA A 32 2.43 -35.84 -16.90
CA ALA A 32 1.49 -35.04 -16.12
C ALA A 32 0.38 -35.92 -15.51
N VAL A 33 0.50 -36.25 -14.23
CA VAL A 33 -0.55 -36.94 -13.46
C VAL A 33 -1.52 -35.90 -12.88
N ARG A 34 -2.82 -36.05 -13.16
CA ARG A 34 -3.85 -35.23 -12.50
C ARG A 34 -4.01 -35.68 -11.05
N MET A 35 -3.63 -34.84 -10.11
CA MET A 35 -3.93 -35.03 -8.70
C MET A 35 -5.37 -34.59 -8.43
N ALA A 36 -6.17 -35.44 -7.80
CA ALA A 36 -7.46 -35.01 -7.27
C ALA A 36 -7.21 -34.06 -6.10
N MET A 37 -7.84 -32.88 -6.11
CA MET A 37 -7.84 -32.00 -4.95
C MET A 37 -8.59 -32.73 -3.82
N PRO A 38 -8.03 -32.85 -2.59
CA PRO A 38 -8.76 -33.40 -1.47
C PRO A 38 -10.04 -32.57 -1.23
N GLU A 39 -11.20 -33.22 -1.24
CA GLU A 39 -12.45 -32.56 -0.86
C GLU A 39 -12.39 -32.27 0.65
N GLY A 40 -12.40 -30.99 1.03
CA GLY A 40 -12.51 -30.57 2.43
C GLY A 40 -11.23 -30.04 3.08
N GLU A 41 -10.11 -29.96 2.36
CA GLU A 41 -8.97 -29.18 2.85
C GLU A 41 -9.24 -27.70 2.57
N ALA A 42 -9.61 -26.97 3.63
CA ALA A 42 -9.73 -25.53 3.54
C ALA A 42 -8.37 -24.99 3.07
N LEU A 43 -8.33 -24.40 1.87
CA LEU A 43 -7.29 -23.43 1.52
C LEU A 43 -7.12 -22.54 2.76
N PRO A 44 -5.90 -22.26 3.24
CA PRO A 44 -5.70 -21.43 4.43
C PRO A 44 -6.60 -20.22 4.27
N GLY A 45 -7.65 -20.18 5.11
CA GLY A 45 -8.80 -19.34 4.86
C GLY A 45 -8.29 -17.93 4.67
N ILE A 46 -8.72 -17.28 3.58
CA ILE A 46 -8.57 -15.84 3.43
C ILE A 46 -9.07 -15.28 4.76
N GLN A 47 -8.14 -14.82 5.60
CA GLN A 47 -8.50 -14.16 6.83
C GLN A 47 -9.40 -13.03 6.36
N ASP A 48 -10.60 -12.94 6.93
CA ASP A 48 -11.54 -11.85 6.70
C ASP A 48 -10.95 -10.61 7.38
N ASN A 49 -9.78 -10.16 6.89
CA ASN A 49 -9.06 -9.00 7.37
C ASN A 49 -9.68 -7.78 6.68
N ALA A 50 -10.99 -7.60 6.88
CA ALA A 50 -11.68 -6.33 6.68
C ALA A 50 -11.27 -5.30 7.75
N SER A 51 -10.05 -5.41 8.31
CA SER A 51 -9.51 -4.37 9.16
C SER A 51 -9.37 -3.10 8.33
N THR A 52 -9.75 -1.95 8.87
CA THR A 52 -9.54 -0.69 8.15
C THR A 52 -8.07 -0.30 8.30
N PRO A 53 -7.37 0.08 7.21
CA PRO A 53 -6.00 0.53 7.33
C PRO A 53 -5.94 1.82 8.14
N ASP A 54 -4.96 1.91 9.05
CA ASP A 54 -4.81 3.05 9.95
C ASP A 54 -3.33 3.36 10.18
N TRP A 55 -3.06 4.53 10.75
CA TRP A 55 -1.73 4.97 11.13
C TRP A 55 -1.32 4.46 12.51
N ALA A 56 -0.19 3.78 12.57
CA ALA A 56 0.46 3.37 13.82
C ALA A 56 1.84 4.05 13.96
N ALA A 57 2.06 4.73 15.08
CA ALA A 57 3.36 5.30 15.43
C ALA A 57 4.33 4.21 15.90
N SER A 58 5.63 4.39 15.66
CA SER A 58 6.67 3.64 16.36
C SER A 58 6.78 4.08 17.82
N ALA A 59 7.32 3.20 18.67
CA ALA A 59 7.47 3.45 20.10
C ALA A 59 8.31 4.71 20.41
N ASP A 60 9.31 5.01 19.58
CA ASP A 60 10.15 6.21 19.68
C ASP A 60 9.52 7.47 19.07
N GLY A 61 8.34 7.34 18.45
CA GLY A 61 7.64 8.43 17.76
C GLY A 61 8.38 9.00 16.55
N GLN A 62 9.45 8.35 16.07
CA GLN A 62 10.25 8.79 14.92
C GLN A 62 9.74 8.27 13.59
N SER A 63 8.74 7.39 13.60
CA SER A 63 8.11 6.90 12.38
C SER A 63 6.64 6.59 12.59
N ALA A 64 5.89 6.58 11.49
CA ALA A 64 4.52 6.15 11.43
C ALA A 64 4.32 5.25 10.20
N ARG A 65 3.47 4.24 10.34
CA ARG A 65 3.16 3.26 9.31
C ARG A 65 1.66 3.24 9.08
N PHE A 66 1.24 3.34 7.82
CA PHE A 66 -0.15 3.23 7.41
C PHE A 66 -0.39 1.88 6.75
N GLY A 67 -1.39 1.14 7.19
CA GLY A 67 -1.77 -0.14 6.58
C GLY A 67 -2.68 -0.95 7.49
N HIS A 68 -2.98 -2.18 7.05
CA HIS A 68 -3.77 -3.11 7.83
C HIS A 68 -2.95 -3.64 9.03
N PRO A 69 -3.52 -3.67 10.24
CA PRO A 69 -2.85 -4.26 11.40
C PRO A 69 -2.41 -5.70 11.13
N GLY A 70 -1.15 -6.02 11.45
CA GLY A 70 -0.57 -7.35 11.25
C GLY A 70 -0.05 -7.63 9.83
N GLU A 71 -0.26 -6.72 8.89
CA GLU A 71 0.22 -6.85 7.50
C GLU A 71 1.42 -5.95 7.22
N THR A 72 2.04 -6.15 6.06
CA THR A 72 3.04 -5.19 5.58
C THR A 72 2.35 -3.83 5.40
N PRO A 73 2.88 -2.73 5.97
CA PRO A 73 2.27 -1.43 5.79
C PRO A 73 2.20 -1.08 4.31
N LEU A 74 1.29 -0.20 3.92
CA LEU A 74 1.22 0.32 2.57
C LEU A 74 2.24 1.46 2.38
N VAL A 75 2.31 2.38 3.33
CA VAL A 75 3.25 3.49 3.29
C VAL A 75 3.77 3.77 4.69
N SER A 76 5.01 4.23 4.80
CA SER A 76 5.56 4.68 6.07
C SER A 76 6.30 6.00 5.90
N VAL A 77 6.26 6.82 6.94
CA VAL A 77 7.02 8.07 7.04
C VAL A 77 7.92 7.95 8.26
N ALA A 78 9.20 8.30 8.11
CA ALA A 78 10.17 8.27 9.20
C ALA A 78 10.99 9.56 9.20
N CYS A 79 11.36 10.05 10.38
CA CYS A 79 12.27 11.17 10.52
C CYS A 79 13.72 10.70 10.64
N ARG A 80 14.62 11.37 9.93
CA ARG A 80 16.08 11.22 10.01
C ARG A 80 16.69 12.61 10.05
N THR A 81 16.90 13.14 11.26
CA THR A 81 17.62 14.41 11.47
C THR A 81 17.06 15.57 10.62
N GLY A 82 15.75 15.84 10.73
CA GLY A 82 15.11 16.90 9.94
C GLY A 82 14.71 16.52 8.51
N VAL A 83 15.05 15.31 8.07
CA VAL A 83 14.65 14.77 6.76
C VAL A 83 13.56 13.73 6.95
N LEU A 84 12.44 13.90 6.24
CA LEU A 84 11.39 12.91 6.16
C LEU A 84 11.75 11.89 5.08
N VAL A 85 11.73 10.62 5.45
CA VAL A 85 11.89 9.48 4.55
C VAL A 85 10.54 8.81 4.38
N VAL A 86 10.03 8.82 3.16
CA VAL A 86 8.75 8.19 2.81
C VAL A 86 9.04 6.92 2.04
N THR A 87 8.48 5.80 2.51
CA THR A 87 8.64 4.48 1.85
C THR A 87 7.28 3.97 1.44
N ARG A 88 7.08 3.73 0.15
CA ARG A 88 5.94 2.96 -0.37
C ARG A 88 6.36 1.50 -0.38
N HIS A 89 5.68 0.71 0.44
CA HIS A 89 5.94 -0.73 0.61
C HIS A 89 5.30 -1.52 -0.53
N ALA A 90 5.90 -1.38 -1.71
CA ALA A 90 5.62 -2.16 -2.89
C ALA A 90 6.96 -2.43 -3.57
N PHE A 91 7.10 -3.61 -4.18
CA PHE A 91 8.35 -3.96 -4.85
C PHE A 91 8.69 -2.97 -5.96
N ALA A 92 9.92 -2.47 -5.91
CA ALA A 92 10.51 -1.62 -6.94
C ALA A 92 11.45 -2.47 -7.82
N PRO A 93 11.35 -2.39 -9.16
CA PRO A 93 12.37 -2.97 -10.02
C PRO A 93 13.74 -2.35 -9.72
N ILE A 94 14.80 -3.14 -9.85
CA ILE A 94 16.17 -2.68 -9.59
C ILE A 94 16.49 -1.47 -10.48
N GLY A 95 17.01 -0.39 -9.86
CA GLY A 95 17.38 0.84 -10.57
C GLY A 95 16.19 1.68 -11.05
N ALA A 96 14.96 1.34 -10.68
CA ALA A 96 13.79 2.12 -11.06
C ALA A 96 13.72 3.44 -10.29
N GLN A 97 13.22 4.47 -10.97
CA GLN A 97 12.99 5.81 -10.44
C GLN A 97 11.60 6.28 -10.87
N ALA A 98 10.91 7.02 -10.01
CA ALA A 98 9.57 7.53 -10.30
C ALA A 98 9.24 8.77 -9.47
N LEU A 99 8.09 9.38 -9.77
CA LEU A 99 7.47 10.38 -8.90
C LEU A 99 6.28 9.75 -8.19
N PHE A 100 6.34 9.68 -6.87
CA PHE A 100 5.19 9.32 -6.05
C PHE A 100 4.32 10.55 -5.87
N ALA A 101 3.20 10.62 -6.58
CA ALA A 101 2.29 11.74 -6.52
C ALA A 101 1.26 11.53 -5.41
N LEU A 102 1.33 12.37 -4.37
CA LEU A 102 0.41 12.44 -3.26
C LEU A 102 -0.46 13.69 -3.41
N VAL A 103 -1.77 13.50 -3.44
CA VAL A 103 -2.75 14.57 -3.63
C VAL A 103 -3.77 14.51 -2.51
N GLY A 104 -3.80 15.55 -1.67
CA GLY A 104 -4.72 15.68 -0.54
C GLY A 104 -5.27 17.10 -0.41
N SER A 105 -6.09 17.34 0.61
CA SER A 105 -6.61 18.69 0.91
C SER A 105 -5.51 19.66 1.31
N ASP A 106 -4.46 19.15 1.95
CA ASP A 106 -3.33 19.94 2.46
C ASP A 106 -2.26 20.20 1.39
N GLY A 107 -2.52 19.83 0.13
CA GLY A 107 -1.68 20.16 -1.02
C GLY A 107 -1.32 18.97 -1.92
N ILE A 108 -0.29 19.19 -2.74
CA ILE A 108 0.24 18.19 -3.68
C ILE A 108 1.74 18.04 -3.44
N LEU A 109 2.17 16.79 -3.23
CA LEU A 109 3.57 16.41 -3.16
C LEU A 109 3.87 15.42 -4.30
N ARG A 110 4.80 15.78 -5.18
CA ARG A 110 5.40 14.86 -6.16
C ARG A 110 6.79 14.49 -5.66
N LEU A 111 6.87 13.41 -4.91
CA LEU A 111 8.11 12.98 -4.26
C LEU A 111 8.95 12.13 -5.24
N PRO A 112 10.19 12.52 -5.57
CA PRO A 112 11.12 11.62 -6.25
C PRO A 112 11.39 10.40 -5.37
N VAL A 113 11.22 9.21 -5.94
CA VAL A 113 11.47 7.95 -5.27
C VAL A 113 12.30 7.03 -6.15
N ASP A 114 13.17 6.27 -5.51
CA ASP A 114 14.05 5.30 -6.14
C ASP A 114 13.83 3.90 -5.54
N ALA A 115 14.27 2.89 -6.28
CA ALA A 115 14.36 1.53 -5.79
C ALA A 115 15.49 1.40 -4.74
N THR A 116 15.11 1.25 -3.47
CA THR A 116 16.03 1.25 -2.33
C THR A 116 15.96 -0.08 -1.57
N ALA A 117 17.13 -0.65 -1.27
CA ALA A 117 17.22 -1.84 -0.42
C ALA A 117 17.01 -1.47 1.04
N ILE A 118 16.04 -2.10 1.70
CA ILE A 118 15.72 -1.84 3.10
C ILE A 118 16.30 -2.96 3.98
N PRO A 119 17.06 -2.64 5.05
CA PRO A 119 17.62 -3.65 5.94
C PRO A 119 16.55 -4.60 6.48
N GLY A 120 16.81 -5.91 6.38
CA GLY A 120 15.89 -6.95 6.86
C GLY A 120 14.73 -7.27 5.92
N GLN A 121 14.60 -6.60 4.76
CA GLN A 121 13.63 -6.94 3.72
C GLN A 121 14.33 -7.47 2.48
N ARG A 122 13.69 -8.44 1.80
CA ARG A 122 14.17 -8.94 0.51
C ARG A 122 13.71 -8.00 -0.60
N GLY A 123 14.61 -7.71 -1.54
CA GLY A 123 14.31 -6.87 -2.70
C GLY A 123 14.42 -5.37 -2.40
N TYR A 124 13.88 -4.57 -3.31
CA TYR A 124 13.91 -3.12 -3.26
C TYR A 124 12.50 -2.60 -3.09
N LEU A 125 12.35 -1.54 -2.31
CA LEU A 125 11.10 -0.79 -2.14
C LEU A 125 11.28 0.62 -2.67
N TRP A 126 10.16 1.28 -2.96
CA TRP A 126 10.17 2.67 -3.38
C TRP A 126 10.39 3.58 -2.17
N GLN A 127 11.47 4.36 -2.19
CA GLN A 127 11.79 5.30 -1.12
C GLN A 127 12.21 6.65 -1.68
N GLY A 128 11.71 7.71 -1.07
CA GLY A 128 12.10 9.09 -1.35
C GLY A 128 12.27 9.87 -0.07
N SER A 129 12.84 11.07 -0.18
CA SER A 129 13.03 11.95 0.96
C SER A 129 12.75 13.41 0.63
N LEU A 130 12.38 14.16 1.66
CA LEU A 130 12.17 15.61 1.59
C LEU A 130 12.55 16.24 2.93
N ALA A 131 12.95 17.51 2.90
CA ALA A 131 13.19 18.28 4.10
C ALA A 131 11.86 18.41 4.89
N ALA A 132 11.92 18.31 6.22
CA ALA A 132 10.71 18.35 7.04
C ALA A 132 10.05 19.74 7.03
N ASP A 133 10.82 20.80 6.83
CA ASP A 133 10.37 22.19 6.73
C ASP A 133 9.79 22.57 5.36
N ASP A 134 9.86 21.68 4.36
CA ASP A 134 9.14 21.84 3.10
C ASP A 134 7.64 21.90 3.39
N ALA A 135 6.98 22.99 2.97
CA ALA A 135 5.54 23.18 3.15
C ALA A 135 4.72 22.03 2.56
N ARG A 136 5.21 21.39 1.49
CA ARG A 136 4.53 20.24 0.84
C ARG A 136 4.52 18.99 1.72
N ALA A 137 5.32 18.94 2.78
CA ALA A 137 5.31 17.84 3.74
C ALA A 137 3.98 17.75 4.53
N ASP A 138 3.19 18.82 4.58
CA ASP A 138 1.88 18.83 5.27
C ASP A 138 0.92 17.76 4.72
N VAL A 139 1.02 17.45 3.42
CA VAL A 139 0.24 16.37 2.78
C VAL A 139 0.38 15.03 3.52
N LEU A 140 1.55 14.75 4.10
CA LEU A 140 1.80 13.48 4.79
C LEU A 140 1.04 13.34 6.12
N GLY A 141 0.63 14.45 6.74
CA GLY A 141 -0.19 14.47 7.96
C GLY A 141 -1.70 14.51 7.69
N GLY A 142 -2.10 14.64 6.42
CA GLY A 142 -3.48 14.73 5.95
C GLY A 142 -3.99 13.42 5.35
N ALA A 143 -5.23 13.46 4.85
CA ALA A 143 -5.76 12.41 3.99
C ALA A 143 -5.35 12.70 2.54
N TYR A 144 -4.92 11.66 1.82
CA TYR A 144 -4.46 11.82 0.43
C TYR A 144 -4.68 10.57 -0.41
N THR A 145 -4.73 10.78 -1.72
CA THR A 145 -4.58 9.72 -2.73
C THR A 145 -3.15 9.72 -3.24
N GLY A 146 -2.47 8.58 -3.16
CA GLY A 146 -1.12 8.37 -3.64
C GLY A 146 -1.12 7.55 -4.94
N THR A 147 -0.35 7.96 -5.94
CA THR A 147 -0.18 7.20 -7.19
C THR A 147 1.30 7.07 -7.54
N LEU A 148 1.73 5.85 -7.84
CA LEU A 148 3.12 5.54 -8.15
C LEU A 148 3.19 4.58 -9.34
N PRO A 149 3.86 4.96 -10.45
CA PRO A 149 4.13 4.04 -11.56
C PRO A 149 4.77 2.73 -11.06
N GLY A 150 4.23 1.59 -11.49
CA GLY A 150 4.70 0.26 -11.07
C GLY A 150 4.20 -0.21 -9.70
N ALA A 151 3.58 0.64 -8.88
CA ALA A 151 3.05 0.28 -7.55
C ALA A 151 1.58 0.65 -7.33
N GLY A 152 0.94 1.24 -8.35
CA GLY A 152 -0.50 1.52 -8.37
C GLY A 152 -0.92 2.72 -7.53
N MET A 153 -2.20 2.71 -7.12
CA MET A 153 -2.83 3.76 -6.33
C MET A 153 -3.07 3.28 -4.90
N ILE A 154 -2.93 4.19 -3.93
CA ILE A 154 -3.36 4.02 -2.55
C ILE A 154 -4.26 5.18 -2.12
N LYS A 155 -5.19 4.91 -1.19
CA LYS A 155 -5.94 5.93 -0.46
C LYS A 155 -5.52 5.87 1.00
N VAL A 156 -5.11 7.00 1.54
CA VAL A 156 -4.58 7.11 2.89
C VAL A 156 -5.47 8.05 3.68
N SER A 157 -5.99 7.59 4.81
CA SER A 157 -6.73 8.44 5.74
C SER A 157 -5.77 9.34 6.51
N ALA A 158 -6.29 10.45 7.03
CA ALA A 158 -5.53 11.28 7.95
C ALA A 158 -5.30 10.52 9.27
N GLY A 159 -4.18 10.79 9.94
CA GLY A 159 -3.88 10.22 11.25
C GLY A 159 -2.93 11.10 12.05
N SER A 160 -3.15 11.19 13.37
CA SER A 160 -2.31 11.98 14.27
C SER A 160 -0.86 11.48 14.27
N ALA A 161 -0.63 10.17 14.20
CA ALA A 161 0.71 9.58 14.22
C ALA A 161 1.61 10.12 13.10
N ALA A 162 1.12 10.22 11.86
CA ALA A 162 1.90 10.78 10.76
C ALA A 162 2.16 12.28 10.94
N ARG A 163 1.13 13.02 11.37
CA ARG A 163 1.24 14.45 11.65
C ARG A 163 2.27 14.75 12.75
N ASP A 164 2.28 13.94 13.81
CA ASP A 164 3.22 14.07 14.91
C ASP A 164 4.66 13.79 14.48
N VAL A 165 4.88 12.81 13.59
CA VAL A 165 6.20 12.55 13.01
C VAL A 165 6.68 13.75 12.19
N VAL A 166 5.83 14.31 11.33
CA VAL A 166 6.16 15.50 10.53
C VAL A 166 6.52 16.68 11.44
N ALA A 167 5.68 16.96 12.44
CA ALA A 167 5.89 18.06 13.38
C ALA A 167 7.19 17.89 14.19
N ARG A 168 7.46 16.70 14.74
CA ARG A 168 8.71 16.42 15.46
C ARG A 168 9.93 16.53 14.56
N CYS A 169 9.81 16.07 13.31
CA CYS A 169 10.92 16.11 12.38
C CYS A 169 11.32 17.54 12.02
N ARG A 170 10.34 18.44 11.88
CA ARG A 170 10.58 19.88 11.70
C ARG A 170 11.39 20.46 12.84
N SER A 171 11.05 20.12 14.08
CA SER A 171 11.78 20.58 15.26
C SER A 171 13.21 20.05 15.36
N ALA A 172 13.53 18.96 14.64
CA ALA A 172 14.85 18.38 14.56
C ALA A 172 15.65 18.86 13.33
N ALA A 173 15.06 19.68 12.46
CA ALA A 173 15.76 20.22 11.31
C ALA A 173 16.84 21.21 11.77
N PRO A 174 18.09 21.09 11.26
CA PRO A 174 19.08 22.12 11.51
C PRO A 174 18.55 23.42 10.92
N THR A 175 18.36 24.43 11.77
CA THR A 175 18.05 25.79 11.33
C THR A 175 19.24 26.27 10.48
N PHE A 176 19.17 26.12 9.17
CA PHE A 176 20.01 26.89 8.28
C PHE A 176 19.50 28.32 8.38
N ALA A 177 20.05 29.08 9.34
CA ALA A 177 19.91 30.53 9.33
C ALA A 177 20.40 30.99 7.95
N ALA A 178 19.50 31.60 7.17
CA ALA A 178 19.89 32.26 5.94
C ALA A 178 21.02 33.23 6.29
N GLU A 179 22.19 33.04 5.69
CA GLU A 179 23.29 33.97 5.82
C GLU A 179 22.74 35.35 5.39
N PRO A 180 22.87 36.39 6.23
CA PRO A 180 22.36 37.70 5.87
C PRO A 180 23.08 38.15 4.60
N VAL A 181 22.32 38.31 3.51
CA VAL A 181 22.81 38.92 2.28
C VAL A 181 23.31 40.30 2.64
N ASN A 182 24.62 40.47 2.63
CA ASN A 182 25.26 41.76 2.84
C ASN A 182 24.97 42.63 1.60
N PRO A 183 24.25 43.76 1.73
CA PRO A 183 23.91 44.63 0.61
C PRO A 183 25.14 45.30 -0.05
N ALA A 184 26.35 45.06 0.45
CA ALA A 184 27.60 45.55 -0.14
C ALA A 184 28.06 44.80 -1.41
N GLN A 185 27.40 43.72 -1.84
CA GLN A 185 27.85 42.90 -2.98
C GLN A 185 27.06 43.12 -4.30
N THR A 186 26.23 44.15 -4.39
CA THR A 186 25.45 44.49 -5.60
C THR A 186 25.92 45.78 -6.30
N ALA A 187 27.13 46.25 -6.02
CA ALA A 187 27.72 47.38 -6.75
C ALA A 187 29.04 46.96 -7.41
N ASP A 188 28.93 46.49 -8.66
CA ASP A 188 29.91 46.66 -9.73
C ASP A 188 29.18 46.65 -11.09
#